data_AF-A0AAJ3RHF7-F1
#
_entry.id   AF-A0AAJ3RHF7-F1
#
_cell.length_a   1.000
_cell.length_b   1.000
_cell.length_c   1.000
_cell.angle_alpha   90.00
_cell.angle_beta   90.00
_cell.angle_gamma   90.00
#
_symmetry.space_group_name_H-M   'P 1'
#
loop_
_entity.id
_entity.type
_entity.pdbx_description
1 polymer ?
#
loop_
_entity_poly.entity_id
_entity_poly.type
_entity_poly.pdbx_seq_one_letter_code
_entity_poly.pdbx_strand_id
1 'polypeptide(L)' 'MKRVAANTAICGNKRIEPAVIELVSETVVRCFPLTEELAATEWIGGEVVLQGNKDSLRAYKDGKLLSE' A
#
# COMPACT_ATOMS: atom_id res chain seq x y z
N MET A 1 8.38 -10.92 1.05
CA MET A 1 7.90 -9.53 1.17
C MET A 1 7.49 -9.07 -0.23
N LYS A 2 6.26 -8.57 -0.40
CA LYS A 2 5.80 -7.96 -1.66
C LYS A 2 5.76 -6.44 -1.53
N ARG A 3 6.13 -5.73 -2.60
CA ARG A 3 6.04 -4.27 -2.68
C ARG A 3 5.16 -3.88 -3.85
N VAL A 4 4.16 -3.06 -3.59
CA VAL A 4 3.28 -2.49 -4.62
C VAL A 4 3.33 -0.96 -4.59
N ALA A 5 3.15 -0.34 -5.75
CA ALA A 5 3.00 1.10 -5.91
C ALA A 5 1.63 1.44 -6.51
N ALA A 6 1.03 2.51 -6.02
CA ALA A 6 -0.27 3.02 -6.45
C ALA A 6 -0.24 4.55 -6.57
N ASN A 7 -1.22 5.13 -7.27
CA ASN A 7 -1.35 6.58 -7.40
C ASN A 7 -1.58 7.23 -6.04
N THR A 8 -2.40 6.60 -5.20
CA THR A 8 -2.75 7.11 -3.88
C THR A 8 -2.90 5.96 -2.90
N ALA A 9 -2.32 6.10 -1.70
CA ALA A 9 -2.70 5.29 -0.54
C ALA A 9 -3.45 6.16 0.47
N ILE A 10 -4.60 5.69 0.95
CA ILE A 10 -5.44 6.38 1.92
C ILE A 10 -5.43 5.62 3.25
N CYS A 11 -5.11 6.31 4.35
CA CYS A 11 -5.19 5.77 5.70
C CYS A 11 -5.95 6.74 6.59
N GLY A 12 -7.25 6.49 6.79
CA GLY A 12 -8.16 7.45 7.43
C GLY A 12 -8.19 8.77 6.64
N ASN A 13 -7.81 9.88 7.28
CA ASN A 13 -7.76 11.21 6.64
C ASN A 13 -6.42 11.52 5.97
N LYS A 14 -5.45 10.59 6.00
CA LYS A 14 -4.13 10.81 5.39
C LYS A 14 -4.09 10.23 3.99
N ARG A 15 -3.43 10.95 3.08
CA ARG A 15 -3.15 10.53 1.71
C ARG A 15 -1.64 10.56 1.46
N ILE A 16 -1.16 9.58 0.72
CA ILE A 16 0.22 9.48 0.23
C ILE A 16 0.16 9.30 -1.29
N GLU A 17 0.85 10.15 -2.04
CA GLU A 17 0.72 10.26 -3.51
C GLU A 17 2.08 10.61 -4.16
N PRO A 18 2.62 9.78 -5.08
CA PRO A 18 2.37 8.34 -5.23
C PRO A 18 2.86 7.55 -4.02
N ALA A 19 2.28 6.38 -3.77
CA ALA A 19 2.55 5.59 -2.57
C ALA A 19 3.16 4.22 -2.88
N VAL A 20 4.09 3.80 -2.04
CA VAL A 20 4.60 2.43 -1.92
C VAL A 20 3.96 1.78 -0.71
N ILE A 21 3.55 0.52 -0.86
CA ILE A 21 2.99 -0.31 0.22
C ILE A 21 3.78 -1.61 0.25
N GLU A 22 4.38 -1.91 1.39
CA GLU A 22 5.10 -3.17 1.63
C GLU A 22 4.20 -4.11 2.44
N LEU A 23 4.07 -5.35 1.93
CA LEU A 23 3.21 -6.39 2.44
C LEU A 23 4.03 -7.60 2.89
N VAL A 24 3.63 -8.19 4.01
CA VAL A 24 4.03 -9.52 4.45
C VAL A 24 2.77 -10.31 4.73
N SER A 25 2.51 -11.36 3.94
CA SER A 25 1.22 -12.04 3.89
C SER A 25 0.10 -11.02 3.60
N GLU A 26 -0.83 -10.78 4.53
CA GLU A 26 -1.93 -9.82 4.38
C GLU A 26 -1.70 -8.48 5.11
N THR A 27 -0.56 -8.34 5.78
CA THR A 27 -0.27 -7.21 6.66
C THR A 27 0.59 -6.17 5.97
N VAL A 28 0.16 -4.92 6.04
CA VAL A 28 0.93 -3.75 5.63
C VAL A 28 1.97 -3.46 6.70
N VAL A 29 3.24 -3.70 6.37
CA VAL A 29 4.36 -3.45 7.28
C VAL A 29 4.90 -2.02 7.12
N ARG A 30 4.77 -1.43 5.93
CA ARG A 30 5.17 -0.04 5.64
C ARG A 30 4.31 0.58 4.55
N CYS A 31 4.09 1.89 4.65
CA CYS A 31 3.54 2.70 3.57
C CYS A 31 4.24 4.07 3.56
N PHE A 32 4.75 4.49 2.40
CA PHE A 32 5.55 5.71 2.26
C PHE A 32 5.47 6.29 0.83
N PRO A 33 5.81 7.58 0.63
CA PRO A 33 5.81 8.18 -0.70
C PRO A 33 6.83 7.53 -1.64
N LEU A 34 6.45 7.26 -2.89
CA LEU A 34 7.38 6.86 -3.94
C LEU A 34 8.08 8.12 -4.48
N THR A 35 9.32 8.36 -4.05
CA THR A 35 10.12 9.53 -4.47
C THR A 35 11.07 9.22 -5.63
N GLU A 36 11.40 7.96 -5.83
CA GLU A 36 12.30 7.46 -6.87
C GLU A 36 11.88 6.05 -7.28
N GLU A 37 12.41 5.56 -8.40
CA GLU A 37 12.13 4.20 -8.87
C GLU A 37 12.73 3.16 -7.91
N LEU A 38 11.91 2.23 -7.45
CA LEU A 38 12.33 1.16 -6.54
C LEU A 38 12.25 -0.20 -7.24
N ALA A 39 13.37 -0.93 -7.23
CA ALA A 39 13.42 -2.28 -7.76
C ALA A 39 12.39 -3.21 -7.08
N ALA A 40 11.92 -4.20 -7.85
CA ALA A 40 10.95 -5.21 -7.41
C ALA A 40 9.66 -4.60 -6.81
N THR A 41 9.18 -3.50 -7.40
CA THR A 41 7.91 -2.85 -7.05
C THR A 41 6.88 -3.07 -8.15
N GLU A 42 5.77 -3.70 -7.83
CA GLU A 42 4.66 -3.88 -8.77
C GLU A 42 3.80 -2.61 -8.83
N TRP A 43 3.65 -2.00 -10.01
CA TRP A 43 2.72 -0.88 -10.18
C TRP A 43 1.30 -1.39 -10.41
N ILE A 44 0.43 -1.21 -9.42
CA ILE A 44 -0.98 -1.65 -9.48
C ILE A 44 -1.94 -0.51 -9.86
N GLY A 45 -1.47 0.74 -9.81
CA GLY A 45 -2.24 1.94 -10.15
C GLY A 45 -3.49 2.17 -9.27
N GLY A 46 -4.15 3.31 -9.50
CA GLY A 46 -5.36 3.71 -8.79
C GLY A 46 -5.15 4.00 -7.30
N GLU A 47 -6.23 3.86 -6.54
CA GLU A 47 -6.27 4.15 -5.11
C GLU A 47 -6.25 2.87 -4.28
N VAL A 48 -5.43 2.83 -3.24
CA VAL A 48 -5.42 1.75 -2.24
C VAL A 48 -5.88 2.31 -0.89
N VAL A 49 -6.84 1.62 -0.26
CA VAL A 49 -7.34 1.97 1.06
C VAL A 49 -6.66 1.10 2.11
N LEU A 50 -6.03 1.73 3.09
CA LEU A 50 -5.42 1.10 4.26
C LEU A 50 -6.40 1.15 5.42
N GLN A 51 -6.73 -0.01 5.98
CA GLN A 51 -7.68 -0.15 7.08
C GLN A 51 -7.12 -1.07 8.17
N GLY A 52 -7.39 -0.72 9.43
CA GLY A 52 -6.94 -1.50 10.59
C GLY A 52 -6.27 -0.63 11.65
N ASN A 53 -5.59 -1.29 12.59
CA ASN A 53 -4.73 -0.64 13.59
C ASN A 53 -3.25 -0.86 13.22
N LYS A 54 -2.34 -0.35 14.06
CA LYS A 54 -0.89 -0.40 13.82
C LYS A 54 -0.36 -1.83 13.60
N ASP A 55 -0.93 -2.82 14.27
CA ASP A 55 -0.43 -4.21 14.26
C ASP A 55 -1.20 -5.10 13.27
N SER A 56 -2.31 -4.62 12.71
CA SER A 56 -3.18 -5.37 11.80
C SER A 56 -3.61 -4.55 10.59
N LEU A 57 -2.76 -3.64 10.12
CA LEU A 57 -3.06 -2.77 8.97
C LEU A 57 -3.13 -3.62 7.69
N ARG A 58 -4.20 -3.48 6.93
CA ARG A 58 -4.44 -4.21 5.67
C ARG A 58 -4.66 -3.24 4.52
N ALA A 59 -4.29 -3.65 3.32
CA ALA A 59 -4.45 -2.86 2.10
C ALA A 59 -5.55 -3.44 1.20
N TYR A 60 -6.41 -2.58 0.68
CA TYR A 60 -7.52 -2.96 -0.21
C TYR A 60 -7.47 -2.15 -1.50
N LYS A 61 -7.57 -2.83 -2.65
CA LYS A 61 -7.74 -2.22 -3.97
C LYS A 61 -9.09 -2.62 -4.54
N ASP A 62 -9.94 -1.65 -4.86
CA ASP A 62 -11.30 -1.88 -5.38
C ASP A 62 -12.11 -2.86 -4.51
N GLY A 63 -11.97 -2.75 -3.19
CA GLY A 63 -12.60 -3.65 -2.22
C GLY A 63 -11.96 -5.03 -2.04
N LYS A 64 -10.90 -5.36 -2.80
CA LYS A 64 -10.18 -6.64 -2.69
C LYS A 64 -8.94 -6.49 -1.81
N LEU A 65 -8.75 -7.42 -0.89
CA LEU A 65 -7.56 -7.49 -0.04
C LEU A 65 -6.32 -7.74 -0.90
N LEU A 66 -5.27 -6.95 -0.68
CA LEU A 66 -3.95 -7.19 -1.23
C LEU A 66 -3.17 -8.09 -0.26
N SER A 67 -2.47 -9.07 -0.83
CA SER A 67 -1.52 -9.91 -0.12
C SER A 67 -0.24 -10.05 -0.92
N GLU A 68 0.82 -10.49 -0.25
CA GLU A 68 2.02 -11.04 -0.88
C GLU A 68 1.70 -12.16 -1.89
#